data_AF-A0A839IMD2-F1
#
_entry.id   AF-A0A839IMD2-F1
#
_cell.length_a   1.000
_cell.length_b   1.000
_cell.length_c   1.000
_cell.angle_alpha   90.00
_cell.angle_beta   90.00
_cell.angle_gamma   90.00
#
_symmetry.space_group_name_H-M   'P 1'
#
loop_
_entity.id
_entity.type
_entity.pdbx_description
1 polymer ?
#
loop_
_entity_poly.entity_id
_entity_poly.type
_entity_poly.pdbx_seq_one_letter_code
_entity_poly.pdbx_strand_id
1 'polypeptide(L)'
;MLNQLSVGRKLALMMVMPVIGLLATFFIAETELKASNDGVATIYDDRVVPLKNLYLISTDYAVLIIDAVNKTNAGLMSAEEAYRGIQEAQSRIDKTWKVYTATDMTEKEAQLVKEAQVLFLQANQSIDALQDKLSGMKGTQKGLLDQFDGTLYSTIDPISDKIARNYSAARSKISGSCPQNNRVKALLADTDCLR
;
A
#
# COMPACT_ATOMS: atom_id res chain seq x y z
N MET A 1 -58.53 3.00 -19.99
CA MET A 1 -58.78 4.07 -18.98
C MET A 1 -58.36 5.47 -19.43
N LEU A 2 -57.40 5.64 -20.37
CA LEU A 2 -56.99 6.97 -20.87
C LEU A 2 -58.00 7.68 -21.79
N ASN A 3 -59.03 6.98 -22.27
CA ASN A 3 -59.90 7.50 -23.33
C ASN A 3 -61.00 8.47 -22.84
N GLN A 4 -61.22 8.56 -21.51
CA GLN A 4 -62.20 9.47 -20.88
C GLN A 4 -61.60 10.82 -20.44
N LEU A 5 -60.30 11.07 -20.71
CA LEU A 5 -59.63 12.33 -20.35
C LEU A 5 -59.82 13.40 -21.44
N SER A 6 -59.96 14.67 -21.04
CA SER A 6 -60.00 15.80 -21.97
C SER A 6 -58.68 15.94 -22.74
N VAL A 7 -58.74 16.43 -23.98
CA VAL A 7 -57.58 16.54 -24.88
C VAL A 7 -56.40 17.27 -24.24
N GLY A 8 -56.66 18.34 -23.48
CA GLY A 8 -55.62 19.07 -22.73
C GLY A 8 -54.90 18.24 -21.67
N ARG A 9 -55.62 17.36 -20.94
CA ARG A 9 -55.01 16.45 -19.95
C ARG A 9 -54.16 15.38 -20.61
N LYS A 10 -54.57 14.89 -21.80
CA LYS A 10 -53.78 13.93 -22.58
C LYS A 10 -52.45 14.53 -23.03
N LEU A 11 -52.48 15.75 -23.56
CA LEU A 11 -51.27 16.49 -23.97
C LEU A 11 -50.34 16.77 -22.78
N ALA A 12 -50.89 17.21 -21.64
CA ALA A 12 -50.10 17.43 -20.44
C ALA A 12 -49.41 16.15 -19.93
N LEU A 13 -50.12 15.01 -19.91
CA LEU A 13 -49.55 13.72 -19.51
C LEU A 13 -48.43 13.26 -20.44
N MET A 14 -48.57 13.44 -21.75
CA MET A 14 -47.52 13.11 -22.73
C MET A 14 -46.26 13.96 -22.57
N MET A 15 -46.39 15.20 -22.08
CA MET A 15 -45.26 16.09 -21.85
C MET A 15 -44.59 15.85 -20.49
N VAL A 16 -45.40 15.61 -19.45
CA VAL A 16 -44.90 15.44 -18.08
C VAL A 16 -44.27 14.06 -17.85
N MET A 17 -44.81 13.00 -18.47
CA MET A 17 -44.29 11.63 -18.28
C MET A 17 -42.80 11.47 -18.69
N PRO A 18 -42.34 11.94 -19.87
CA PRO A 18 -40.93 11.88 -20.23
C PRO A 18 -40.04 12.69 -19.28
N VAL A 19 -40.51 13.84 -18.81
CA VAL A 19 -39.76 14.68 -17.86
C VAL A 19 -39.58 13.96 -16.52
N ILE A 20 -40.62 13.29 -16.01
CA ILE A 20 -40.51 12.45 -14.80
C ILE A 20 -39.53 11.30 -15.03
N GLY A 21 -39.57 10.66 -16.20
CA GLY A 21 -38.62 9.61 -16.58
C GLY A 21 -37.17 10.09 -16.56
N LEU A 22 -36.90 11.25 -17.17
CA LEU A 22 -35.58 11.88 -17.18
C LEU A 22 -35.08 12.19 -15.76
N LEU A 23 -35.95 12.77 -14.91
CA LEU A 23 -35.61 13.06 -13.51
C LEU A 23 -35.28 11.77 -12.74
N ALA A 24 -36.07 10.71 -12.89
CA ALA A 24 -35.79 9.43 -12.24
C ALA A 24 -34.44 8.84 -12.68
N THR A 25 -34.13 8.86 -13.99
CA THR A 25 -32.83 8.39 -14.48
C THR A 25 -31.67 9.28 -14.03
N PHE A 26 -31.89 10.58 -13.90
CA PHE A 26 -30.89 11.52 -13.38
C PHE A 26 -30.53 11.19 -11.94
N PHE A 27 -31.53 11.00 -11.05
CA PHE A 27 -31.27 10.67 -9.65
C PHE A 27 -30.58 9.30 -9.50
N ILE A 28 -30.99 8.29 -10.28
CA ILE A 28 -30.33 6.98 -10.28
C ILE A 28 -28.87 7.12 -10.76
N ALA A 29 -28.64 7.82 -11.86
CA ALA A 29 -27.29 8.03 -12.40
C ALA A 29 -26.39 8.78 -11.42
N GLU A 30 -26.92 9.79 -10.72
CA GLU A 30 -26.18 10.51 -9.68
C GLU A 30 -25.77 9.60 -8.52
N THR A 31 -26.67 8.72 -8.05
CA THR A 31 -26.33 7.78 -6.97
C THR A 31 -25.29 6.75 -7.36
N GLU A 32 -25.38 6.20 -8.57
CA GLU A 32 -24.41 5.25 -9.11
C GLU A 32 -23.04 5.91 -9.34
N LEU A 33 -23.03 7.14 -9.85
CA LEU A 33 -21.79 7.89 -10.07
C LEU A 33 -21.09 8.23 -8.75
N LYS A 34 -21.84 8.60 -7.70
CA LYS A 34 -21.28 8.81 -6.35
C LYS A 34 -20.69 7.52 -5.77
N ALA A 35 -21.44 6.42 -5.83
CA ALA A 35 -20.95 5.12 -5.36
C ALA A 35 -19.67 4.67 -6.11
N SER A 36 -19.60 4.90 -7.42
CA SER A 36 -18.40 4.63 -8.22
C SER A 36 -17.22 5.52 -7.82
N ASN A 37 -17.46 6.81 -7.58
CA ASN A 37 -16.41 7.75 -7.20
C ASN A 37 -15.84 7.45 -5.81
N ASP A 38 -16.72 7.16 -4.85
CA ASP A 38 -16.32 6.77 -3.49
C ASP A 38 -15.52 5.46 -3.52
N GLY A 39 -15.94 4.49 -4.35
CA GLY A 39 -15.19 3.24 -4.56
C GLY A 39 -13.76 3.44 -5.06
N VAL A 40 -13.53 4.42 -5.95
CA VAL A 40 -12.17 4.73 -6.44
C VAL A 40 -11.29 5.35 -5.34
N ALA A 41 -11.83 6.29 -4.57
CA ALA A 41 -11.10 6.92 -3.46
C ALA A 41 -10.74 5.88 -2.38
N THR A 42 -11.70 5.03 -1.98
CA THR A 42 -11.50 3.93 -1.02
C THR A 42 -10.44 2.93 -1.50
N ILE A 43 -10.42 2.56 -2.78
CA ILE A 43 -9.37 1.66 -3.31
C ILE A 43 -7.99 2.32 -3.24
N TYR A 44 -7.89 3.59 -3.63
CA TYR A 44 -6.61 4.27 -3.63
C TYR A 44 -6.07 4.45 -2.20
N ASP A 45 -6.82 5.11 -1.33
CA ASP A 45 -6.37 5.48 0.02
C ASP A 45 -6.28 4.26 0.95
N ASP A 46 -7.22 3.31 0.88
CA ASP A 46 -7.24 2.18 1.82
C ASP A 46 -6.49 0.96 1.32
N ARG A 47 -6.08 0.93 0.03
CA ARG A 47 -5.47 -0.28 -0.56
C ARG A 47 -4.19 0.00 -1.32
N VAL A 48 -4.16 0.97 -2.22
CA VAL A 48 -2.94 1.28 -2.99
C VAL A 48 -1.88 1.92 -2.09
N VAL A 49 -2.25 2.91 -1.27
CA VAL A 49 -1.32 3.59 -0.36
C VAL A 49 -0.70 2.63 0.69
N PRO A 50 -1.48 1.75 1.37
CA PRO A 50 -0.91 0.78 2.31
C PRO A 50 0.04 -0.23 1.66
N LEU A 51 -0.27 -0.70 0.45
CA LEU A 51 0.63 -1.60 -0.29
C LEU A 51 1.94 -0.91 -0.66
N LYS A 52 1.89 0.37 -1.08
CA LYS A 52 3.07 1.19 -1.32
C LYS A 52 3.91 1.32 -0.05
N ASN A 53 3.28 1.56 1.10
CA ASN A 53 4.00 1.68 2.38
C ASN A 53 4.74 0.38 2.74
N LEU A 54 4.10 -0.78 2.60
CA LEU A 54 4.75 -2.08 2.82
C LEU A 54 5.94 -2.30 1.86
N TYR A 55 5.78 -1.94 0.59
CA TYR A 55 6.86 -2.02 -0.40
C TYR A 55 8.05 -1.11 -0.04
N LEU A 56 7.79 0.13 0.38
CA LEU A 56 8.82 1.07 0.78
C LEU A 56 9.63 0.54 1.97
N ILE A 57 8.96 0.01 3.00
CA ILE A 57 9.64 -0.59 4.16
C ILE A 57 10.51 -1.78 3.73
N SER A 58 9.98 -2.68 2.88
CA SER A 58 10.76 -3.81 2.37
C SER A 58 12.00 -3.34 1.59
N THR A 59 11.88 -2.28 0.81
CA THR A 59 12.98 -1.73 -0.01
C THR A 59 14.02 -1.03 0.86
N ASP A 60 13.61 -0.26 1.87
CA ASP A 60 14.54 0.39 2.81
C ASP A 60 15.41 -0.67 3.53
N TYR A 61 14.84 -1.81 3.96
CA TYR A 61 15.62 -2.91 4.53
C TYR A 61 16.60 -3.54 3.52
N ALA A 62 16.09 -4.01 2.38
CA ALA A 62 16.89 -4.82 1.44
C ALA A 62 17.92 -3.99 0.65
N VAL A 63 17.55 -2.78 0.21
CA VAL A 63 18.33 -1.99 -0.73
C VAL A 63 19.10 -0.87 -0.05
N LEU A 64 18.72 -0.43 1.15
CA LEU A 64 19.40 0.72 1.78
C LEU A 64 20.14 0.34 3.04
N ILE A 65 19.71 -0.67 3.79
CA ILE A 65 20.45 -1.15 4.96
C ILE A 65 21.42 -2.25 4.55
N ILE A 66 20.93 -3.38 4.03
CA ILE A 66 21.78 -4.53 3.66
C ILE A 66 22.79 -4.14 2.57
N ASP A 67 22.35 -3.49 1.50
CA ASP A 67 23.25 -3.06 0.42
C ASP A 67 24.29 -2.02 0.88
N ALA A 68 23.94 -1.08 1.77
CA ALA A 68 24.92 -0.13 2.30
C ALA A 68 26.03 -0.85 3.08
N VAL A 69 25.68 -1.83 3.91
CA VAL A 69 26.66 -2.67 4.62
C VAL A 69 27.54 -3.42 3.64
N ASN A 70 26.93 -4.10 2.66
CA ASN A 70 27.67 -4.86 1.64
C ASN A 70 28.59 -3.97 0.81
N LYS A 71 28.14 -2.78 0.39
CA LYS A 71 28.95 -1.81 -0.36
C LYS A 71 30.08 -1.24 0.46
N THR A 72 29.84 -0.87 1.72
CA THR A 72 30.90 -0.39 2.60
C THR A 72 31.93 -1.49 2.86
N ASN A 73 31.45 -2.72 3.10
CA ASN A 73 32.32 -3.87 3.31
C ASN A 73 33.11 -4.26 2.05
N ALA A 74 32.55 -4.05 0.86
CA ALA A 74 33.27 -4.22 -0.41
C ALA A 74 34.26 -3.08 -0.72
N GLY A 75 34.19 -1.97 0.04
CA GLY A 75 35.00 -0.76 -0.16
C GLY A 75 34.45 0.18 -1.24
N LEU A 76 33.18 0.04 -1.61
CA LEU A 76 32.49 0.82 -2.64
C LEU A 76 31.69 2.01 -2.09
N MET A 77 31.54 2.09 -0.76
CA MET A 77 30.85 3.16 -0.04
C MET A 77 31.68 3.52 1.20
N SER A 78 31.76 4.81 1.55
CA SER A 78 32.43 5.22 2.78
C SER A 78 31.61 4.86 4.02
N ALA A 79 32.26 4.77 5.17
CA ALA A 79 31.56 4.52 6.44
C ALA A 79 30.54 5.62 6.77
N GLU A 80 30.87 6.87 6.46
CA GLU A 80 30.04 8.03 6.73
C GLU A 80 28.79 8.07 5.84
N GLU A 81 28.92 7.65 4.57
CA GLU A 81 27.78 7.49 3.67
C GLU A 81 26.83 6.39 4.14
N ALA A 82 27.37 5.22 4.51
CA ALA A 82 26.55 4.14 5.07
C ALA A 82 25.86 4.55 6.37
N TYR A 83 26.58 5.19 7.29
CA TYR A 83 26.01 5.67 8.54
C TYR A 83 24.80 6.59 8.31
N ARG A 84 24.95 7.60 7.45
CA ARG A 84 23.84 8.52 7.11
C ARG A 84 22.70 7.80 6.38
N GLY A 85 23.02 6.96 5.39
CA GLY A 85 22.02 6.24 4.60
C GLY A 85 21.17 5.30 5.46
N ILE A 86 21.79 4.60 6.41
CA ILE A 86 21.10 3.72 7.36
C ILE A 86 20.23 4.52 8.32
N GLN A 87 20.71 5.67 8.85
CA GLN A 87 19.89 6.54 9.70
C GLN A 87 18.65 7.05 8.96
N GLU A 88 18.81 7.48 7.71
CA GLU A 88 17.69 7.91 6.88
C GLU A 88 16.71 6.77 6.61
N ALA A 89 17.21 5.56 6.33
CA ALA A 89 16.38 4.37 6.13
C ALA A 89 15.58 4.02 7.38
N GLN A 90 16.20 3.98 8.57
CA GLN A 90 15.48 3.76 9.83
C GLN A 90 14.39 4.82 10.06
N SER A 91 14.70 6.11 9.81
CA SER A 91 13.72 7.18 9.93
C SER A 91 12.54 7.02 8.98
N ARG A 92 12.79 6.64 7.72
CA ARG A 92 11.73 6.38 6.74
C ARG A 92 10.91 5.15 7.10
N ILE A 93 11.53 4.07 7.55
CA ILE A 93 10.85 2.86 8.02
C ILE A 93 9.89 3.21 9.16
N ASP A 94 10.36 3.90 10.20
CA ASP A 94 9.52 4.26 11.36
C ASP A 94 8.32 5.13 10.96
N LYS A 95 8.55 6.17 10.15
CA LYS A 95 7.47 7.05 9.65
C LYS A 95 6.47 6.28 8.79
N THR A 96 6.96 5.49 7.84
CA THR A 96 6.12 4.73 6.91
C THR A 96 5.32 3.66 7.65
N TRP A 97 5.93 3.02 8.65
CA TRP A 97 5.26 2.03 9.48
C TRP A 97 4.13 2.64 10.31
N LYS A 98 4.35 3.83 10.91
CA LYS A 98 3.30 4.57 11.63
C LYS A 98 2.12 4.91 10.73
N VAL A 99 2.39 5.38 9.51
CA VAL A 99 1.35 5.66 8.53
C VAL A 99 0.60 4.38 8.16
N TYR A 100 1.31 3.29 7.86
CA TYR A 100 0.70 2.01 7.51
C TYR A 100 -0.16 1.44 8.65
N THR A 101 0.33 1.49 9.88
CA THR A 101 -0.38 0.93 11.05
C THR A 101 -1.57 1.75 11.52
N ALA A 102 -1.72 2.99 11.03
CA ALA A 102 -2.91 3.82 11.26
C ALA A 102 -4.05 3.54 10.26
N THR A 103 -3.87 2.60 9.32
CA THR A 103 -4.87 2.27 8.28
C THR A 103 -5.86 1.19 8.76
N ASP A 104 -6.96 1.04 8.03
CA ASP A 104 -7.97 0.02 8.31
C ASP A 104 -7.52 -1.40 7.92
N MET A 105 -7.31 -2.22 8.95
CA MET A 105 -6.80 -3.59 8.85
C MET A 105 -7.88 -4.64 9.11
N THR A 106 -7.74 -5.77 8.44
CA THR A 106 -8.38 -7.04 8.79
C THR A 106 -7.69 -7.66 9.99
N GLU A 107 -8.37 -8.62 10.62
CA GLU A 107 -7.79 -9.42 11.70
C GLU A 107 -6.46 -10.08 11.29
N LYS A 108 -6.38 -10.58 10.06
CA LYS A 108 -5.17 -11.22 9.53
C LYS A 108 -4.00 -10.25 9.39
N GLU A 109 -4.23 -9.06 8.83
CA GLU A 109 -3.18 -8.03 8.72
C GLU A 109 -2.77 -7.53 10.12
N ALA A 110 -3.74 -7.27 11.01
CA ALA A 110 -3.47 -6.84 12.37
C ALA A 110 -2.62 -7.87 13.15
N GLN A 111 -2.87 -9.17 12.94
CA GLN A 111 -2.05 -10.23 13.51
C GLN A 111 -0.63 -10.22 12.94
N LEU A 112 -0.47 -10.10 11.61
CA LEU A 112 0.84 -10.00 10.97
C LEU A 112 1.62 -8.75 11.39
N VAL A 113 0.93 -7.64 11.63
CA VAL A 113 1.51 -6.39 12.17
C VAL A 113 2.09 -6.62 13.56
N LYS A 114 1.35 -7.28 14.46
CA LYS A 114 1.85 -7.60 15.81
C LYS A 114 3.10 -8.48 15.76
N GLU A 115 3.10 -9.48 14.90
CA GLU A 115 4.27 -10.35 14.70
C GLU A 115 5.46 -9.56 14.14
N ALA A 116 5.24 -8.70 13.15
CA ALA A 116 6.29 -7.85 12.59
C ALA A 116 6.87 -6.86 13.62
N GLN A 117 6.04 -6.29 14.50
CA GLN A 117 6.50 -5.39 15.57
C GLN A 117 7.51 -6.06 16.51
N VAL A 118 7.32 -7.33 16.83
CA VAL A 118 8.28 -8.09 17.65
C VAL A 118 9.61 -8.25 16.91
N LEU A 119 9.57 -8.54 15.61
CA LEU A 119 10.78 -8.70 14.80
C LEU A 119 11.54 -7.38 14.62
N PHE A 120 10.83 -6.24 14.52
CA PHE A 120 11.48 -4.93 14.45
C PHE A 120 12.35 -4.64 15.65
N LEU A 121 12.00 -5.11 16.85
CA LEU A 121 12.83 -4.91 18.03
C LEU A 121 14.22 -5.53 17.85
N GLN A 122 14.29 -6.76 17.31
CA GLN A 122 15.55 -7.47 17.10
C GLN A 122 16.38 -6.84 15.97
N ALA A 123 15.73 -6.50 14.85
CA ALA A 123 16.44 -5.86 13.74
C ALA A 123 16.94 -4.46 14.12
N ASN A 124 16.15 -3.65 14.84
CA ASN A 124 16.59 -2.33 15.29
C ASN A 124 17.83 -2.46 16.18
N GLN A 125 17.87 -3.42 17.10
CA GLN A 125 19.07 -3.67 17.91
C GLN A 125 20.30 -4.02 17.06
N SER A 126 20.16 -4.88 16.04
CA SER A 126 21.27 -5.21 15.14
C SER A 126 21.72 -4.03 14.28
N ILE A 127 20.79 -3.19 13.84
CA ILE A 127 21.09 -1.99 13.05
C ILE A 127 21.75 -0.91 13.92
N ASP A 128 21.31 -0.74 15.16
CA ASP A 128 21.90 0.23 16.10
C ASP A 128 23.34 -0.16 16.44
N ALA A 129 23.61 -1.46 16.67
CA ALA A 129 24.98 -1.94 16.87
C ALA A 129 25.90 -1.70 15.66
N LEU A 130 25.35 -1.79 14.44
CA LEU A 130 26.05 -1.44 13.21
C LEU A 130 26.31 0.07 13.14
N GLN A 131 25.33 0.91 13.47
CA GLN A 131 25.51 2.36 13.48
C GLN A 131 26.56 2.81 14.49
N ASP A 132 26.57 2.22 15.67
CA ASP A 132 27.60 2.47 16.69
C ASP A 132 28.99 2.16 16.14
N LYS A 133 29.15 1.03 15.43
CA LYS A 133 30.41 0.68 14.78
C LYS A 133 30.80 1.67 13.70
N LEU A 134 29.87 2.05 12.82
CA LEU A 134 30.12 2.98 11.71
C LEU A 134 30.44 4.39 12.22
N SER A 135 29.89 4.82 13.35
CA SER A 135 30.11 6.16 13.92
C SER A 135 31.58 6.46 14.25
N GLY A 136 32.36 5.43 14.56
CA GLY A 136 33.79 5.52 14.84
C GLY A 136 34.70 5.34 13.62
N MET A 137 34.15 5.07 12.45
CA MET A 137 34.89 4.77 11.22
C MET A 137 34.96 5.98 10.29
N LYS A 138 35.98 6.01 9.41
CA LYS A 138 36.14 7.09 8.41
C LYS A 138 36.63 6.57 7.06
N GLY A 139 36.05 7.04 5.97
CA GLY A 139 36.43 6.66 4.61
C GLY A 139 36.12 5.19 4.28
N THR A 140 36.91 4.59 3.39
CA THR A 140 36.70 3.22 2.91
C THR A 140 37.06 2.18 3.99
N GLN A 141 36.13 1.29 4.33
CA GLN A 141 36.27 0.28 5.40
C GLN A 141 36.08 -1.15 4.87
N LYS A 142 36.90 -1.54 3.89
CA LYS A 142 36.77 -2.83 3.23
C LYS A 142 37.05 -4.01 4.19
N GLY A 143 36.14 -4.98 4.25
CA GLY A 143 36.25 -6.19 5.07
C GLY A 143 36.07 -5.97 6.58
N LEU A 144 35.67 -4.78 7.01
CA LEU A 144 35.55 -4.45 8.45
C LEU A 144 34.13 -4.59 8.99
N LEU A 145 33.18 -5.00 8.15
CA LEU A 145 31.79 -5.23 8.51
C LEU A 145 31.33 -6.69 8.37
N ASP A 146 32.23 -7.63 8.03
CA ASP A 146 31.91 -9.07 7.89
C ASP A 146 31.13 -9.64 9.08
N GLN A 147 31.45 -9.19 10.30
CA GLN A 147 30.78 -9.64 11.52
C GLN A 147 29.29 -9.24 11.62
N PHE A 148 28.85 -8.25 10.85
CA PHE A 148 27.45 -7.79 10.85
C PHE A 148 26.60 -8.51 9.81
N ASP A 149 27.22 -9.06 8.76
CA ASP A 149 26.52 -9.58 7.59
C ASP A 149 25.49 -10.66 7.96
N GLY A 150 25.95 -11.76 8.59
CA GLY A 150 25.06 -12.85 9.00
C GLY A 150 24.00 -12.43 10.03
N THR A 151 24.36 -11.56 10.97
CA THR A 151 23.43 -11.09 12.02
C THR A 151 22.32 -10.23 11.41
N LEU A 152 22.65 -9.33 10.49
CA LEU A 152 21.69 -8.48 9.81
C LEU A 152 20.71 -9.29 8.96
N TYR A 153 21.18 -10.25 8.15
CA TYR A 153 20.26 -11.13 7.42
C TYR A 153 19.34 -11.91 8.37
N SER A 154 19.89 -12.49 9.44
CA SER A 154 19.11 -13.29 10.40
C SER A 154 17.99 -12.52 11.10
N THR A 155 18.13 -11.20 11.23
CA THR A 155 17.14 -10.33 11.88
C THR A 155 16.24 -9.58 10.89
N ILE A 156 16.72 -9.31 9.67
CA ILE A 156 15.97 -8.57 8.62
C ILE A 156 15.17 -9.51 7.72
N ASP A 157 15.65 -10.71 7.40
CA ASP A 157 14.92 -11.65 6.52
C ASP A 157 13.54 -12.05 7.09
N PRO A 158 13.40 -12.33 8.42
CA PRO A 158 12.08 -12.59 9.00
C PRO A 158 11.10 -11.42 8.82
N ILE A 159 11.59 -10.18 8.88
CA ILE A 159 10.77 -8.99 8.64
C ILE A 159 10.30 -8.96 7.20
N SER A 160 11.20 -9.18 6.25
CA SER A 160 10.88 -9.22 4.82
C SER A 160 9.80 -10.26 4.51
N ASP A 161 9.87 -11.45 5.11
CA ASP A 161 8.85 -12.48 4.97
C ASP A 161 7.49 -12.03 5.56
N LYS A 162 7.49 -11.39 6.73
CA LYS A 162 6.25 -10.86 7.33
C LYS A 162 5.64 -9.72 6.53
N ILE A 163 6.44 -8.81 6.01
CA ILE A 163 5.98 -7.72 5.15
C ILE A 163 5.40 -8.29 3.85
N ALA A 164 6.04 -9.28 3.23
CA ALA A 164 5.53 -9.93 2.03
C ALA A 164 4.18 -10.64 2.28
N ARG A 165 4.04 -11.33 3.41
CA ARG A 165 2.75 -11.93 3.82
C ARG A 165 1.69 -10.87 4.05
N ASN A 166 2.04 -9.75 4.68
CA ASN A 166 1.10 -8.67 4.92
C ASN A 166 0.66 -8.00 3.62
N TYR A 167 1.61 -7.78 2.70
CA TYR A 167 1.33 -7.30 1.34
C TYR A 167 0.36 -8.24 0.61
N SER A 168 0.58 -9.56 0.70
CA SER A 168 -0.32 -10.55 0.10
C SER A 168 -1.73 -10.51 0.69
N ALA A 169 -1.84 -10.32 2.01
CA ALA A 169 -3.12 -10.19 2.71
C ALA A 169 -3.86 -8.91 2.29
N ALA A 170 -3.16 -7.77 2.28
CA ALA A 170 -3.71 -6.49 1.84
C ALA A 170 -4.14 -6.50 0.37
N ARG A 171 -3.36 -7.15 -0.51
CA ARG A 171 -3.70 -7.29 -1.93
C ARG A 171 -4.98 -8.11 -2.14
N SER A 172 -5.22 -9.12 -1.32
CA SER A 172 -6.44 -9.95 -1.43
C SER A 172 -7.73 -9.14 -1.24
N LYS A 173 -7.69 -8.04 -0.48
CA LYS A 173 -8.82 -7.10 -0.35
C LYS A 173 -9.17 -6.41 -1.65
N ILE A 174 -8.16 -5.96 -2.41
CA ILE A 174 -8.37 -5.28 -3.69
C ILE A 174 -9.15 -6.18 -4.65
N SER A 175 -8.75 -7.44 -4.75
CA SER A 175 -9.44 -8.43 -5.60
C SER A 175 -10.88 -8.70 -5.16
N GLY A 176 -11.18 -8.62 -3.86
CA GLY A 176 -12.53 -8.75 -3.32
C GLY A 176 -13.42 -7.52 -3.53
N SER A 177 -12.83 -6.32 -3.60
CA SER A 177 -13.53 -5.05 -3.84
C SER A 177 -13.83 -4.77 -5.31
N CYS A 178 -13.30 -5.57 -6.26
CA CYS A 178 -13.64 -5.45 -7.68
C CYS A 178 -15.09 -5.89 -7.95
N PRO A 179 -15.91 -5.09 -8.67
CA PRO A 179 -17.27 -5.48 -9.04
C PRO A 179 -17.28 -6.80 -9.83
N GLN A 180 -17.86 -7.85 -9.25
CA GLN A 180 -17.97 -9.18 -9.90
C GLN A 180 -19.11 -9.27 -10.93
N ASN A 181 -19.63 -8.13 -11.42
CA ASN A 181 -20.77 -8.12 -12.32
C ASN A 181 -20.38 -8.68 -13.70
N ASN A 182 -20.94 -9.84 -14.07
CA ASN A 182 -20.68 -10.53 -15.35
C ASN A 182 -20.96 -9.65 -16.59
N ARG A 183 -21.76 -8.57 -16.48
CA ARG A 183 -21.97 -7.61 -17.58
C ARG A 183 -20.83 -6.61 -17.77
N VAL A 184 -20.07 -6.31 -16.73
CA VAL A 184 -18.94 -5.36 -16.78
C VAL A 184 -17.66 -6.06 -17.24
N LYS A 185 -17.49 -7.35 -16.93
CA LYS A 185 -16.39 -8.20 -17.44
C LYS A 185 -16.27 -8.22 -18.97
N ALA A 186 -17.39 -8.07 -19.70
CA ALA A 186 -17.39 -8.09 -21.16
C ALA A 186 -17.07 -6.72 -21.80
N LEU A 187 -17.25 -5.62 -21.08
CA LEU A 187 -16.99 -4.26 -21.55
C LEU A 187 -15.62 -3.72 -21.12
N LEU A 188 -15.03 -4.28 -20.06
CA LEU A 188 -13.74 -3.89 -19.48
C LEU A 188 -12.66 -4.96 -19.67
N ALA A 189 -12.70 -5.72 -20.76
CA ALA A 189 -11.67 -6.71 -21.08
C ALA A 189 -10.24 -6.11 -21.25
N ASP A 190 -10.11 -4.78 -21.24
CA ASP A 190 -8.85 -4.03 -21.39
C ASP A 190 -8.53 -3.04 -20.25
N THR A 191 -9.32 -2.98 -19.18
CA THR A 191 -8.93 -2.18 -18.00
C THR A 191 -8.50 -3.09 -16.87
N ASP A 192 -7.24 -3.51 -16.99
CA ASP A 192 -6.48 -4.22 -15.99
C ASP A 192 -6.53 -3.50 -14.65
N CYS A 193 -7.33 -4.02 -13.72
CA CYS A 193 -7.33 -3.54 -12.35
C CYS A 193 -6.01 -3.91 -11.63
N LEU A 194 -5.20 -4.83 -12.17
CA LEU A 194 -3.95 -5.31 -11.58
C LEU A 194 -3.02 -6.00 -12.62
N ARG A 195 -2.56 -5.30 -13.66
CA ARG A 195 -1.27 -5.64 -14.31
C ARG A 195 -0.19 -4.66 -13.88
#